data_AF-A0A829GDJ8-F1
#
_entry.id   AF-A0A829GDJ8-F1
#
_cell.length_a   1.000
_cell.length_b   1.000
_cell.length_c   1.000
_cell.angle_alpha   90.00
_cell.angle_beta   90.00
_cell.angle_gamma   90.00
#
_symmetry.space_group_name_H-M   'P 1'
#
loop_
_entity.id
_entity.type
_entity.pdbx_description
1 polymer ?
#
loop_
_entity_poly.entity_id
_entity_poly.type
_entity_poly.pdbx_seq_one_letter_code
_entity_poly.pdbx_strand_id
1 'polypeptide(L)'
;TVYFILVSLSLLLNQVKIISGFFRTVYFLPFVTSTVAIAMVWNWMFHSNYGLINYFMGWFGIHPINWLTDPHYALLALIIMSIWKSLGFNIILFLVGLNNIDHGYYEAAEIDGANARQRFWNITIPMLSPITFLVSVNGIIGSFKVFDEIFALFQGTPTR
;
A
#
# COMPACT_ATOMS: atom_id res chain seq x y z
N THR A 1 0.11 11.34 -3.41
CA THR A 1 0.13 11.07 -1.95
C THR A 1 0.49 9.62 -1.63
N VAL A 2 -0.24 8.62 -2.16
CA VAL A 2 0.05 7.18 -1.97
C VAL A 2 1.47 6.79 -2.40
N TYR A 3 1.98 7.42 -3.46
CA TYR A 3 3.34 7.20 -3.96
C TYR A 3 4.44 7.48 -2.94
N PHE A 4 4.33 8.61 -2.26
CA PHE A 4 5.30 9.02 -1.26
C PHE A 4 5.25 8.10 -0.04
N ILE A 5 4.07 7.61 0.33
CA ILE A 5 3.90 6.62 1.41
C ILE A 5 4.59 5.29 1.03
N LEU A 6 4.36 4.81 -0.20
CA LEU A 6 4.97 3.60 -0.73
C LEU A 6 6.51 3.68 -0.79
N VAL A 7 7.04 4.78 -1.31
CA VAL A 7 8.50 4.98 -1.40
C VAL A 7 9.11 5.12 -0.01
N SER A 8 8.48 5.87 0.90
CA SER A 8 8.97 6.02 2.28
C SER A 8 8.98 4.68 3.03
N LEU A 9 7.91 3.90 2.92
CA LEU A 9 7.82 2.57 3.52
C LEU A 9 8.84 1.61 2.92
N SER A 10 9.04 1.66 1.60
CA SER A 10 10.03 0.82 0.91
C SER A 10 11.46 1.14 1.32
N LEU A 11 11.81 2.43 1.51
CA LEU A 11 13.12 2.83 1.99
C LEU A 11 13.37 2.37 3.43
N LEU A 12 12.37 2.49 4.31
CA LEU A 12 12.45 1.99 5.69
C LEU A 12 12.65 0.48 5.71
N LEU A 13 11.90 -0.27 4.90
CA LEU A 13 12.03 -1.72 4.81
C LEU A 13 13.36 -2.16 4.17
N ASN A 14 13.89 -1.40 3.21
CA ASN A 14 15.16 -1.72 2.54
C ASN A 14 16.37 -1.62 3.48
N GLN A 15 16.28 -0.81 4.55
CA GLN A 15 17.33 -0.73 5.57
C GLN A 15 17.35 -1.95 6.50
N VAL A 16 16.26 -2.72 6.60
CA VAL A 16 16.13 -3.83 7.55
C VAL A 16 16.24 -5.18 6.83
N LYS A 17 17.45 -5.51 6.37
CA LYS A 17 17.74 -6.79 5.67
C LYS A 17 17.35 -8.04 6.48
N ILE A 18 17.36 -7.95 7.82
CA ILE A 18 17.13 -9.07 8.75
C ILE A 18 15.65 -9.47 8.88
N ILE A 19 14.69 -8.55 8.70
CA ILE A 19 13.23 -8.85 8.80
C ILE A 19 12.58 -8.99 7.41
N SER A 20 13.38 -8.87 6.35
CA SER A 20 12.92 -8.86 4.96
C SER A 20 12.12 -10.11 4.56
N GLY A 21 12.46 -11.30 5.11
CA GLY A 21 11.73 -12.54 4.82
C GLY A 21 10.31 -12.56 5.36
N PHE A 22 10.12 -12.22 6.65
CA PHE A 22 8.80 -12.16 7.29
C PHE A 22 7.93 -11.09 6.64
N PHE A 23 8.48 -9.90 6.41
CA PHE A 23 7.77 -8.81 5.75
C PHE A 23 7.40 -9.17 4.30
N ARG A 24 8.28 -9.84 3.54
CA ARG A 24 7.94 -10.33 2.19
C ARG A 24 6.75 -11.29 2.23
N THR A 25 6.68 -12.22 3.18
CA THR A 25 5.52 -13.13 3.32
C THR A 25 4.24 -12.37 3.65
N VAL A 26 4.28 -11.45 4.62
CA VAL A 26 3.12 -10.64 5.01
C VAL A 26 2.63 -9.75 3.88
N TYR A 27 3.53 -9.16 3.09
CA TYR A 27 3.18 -8.34 1.93
C TYR A 27 2.75 -9.16 0.70
N PHE A 28 3.13 -10.44 0.61
CA PHE A 28 2.72 -11.31 -0.49
C PHE A 28 1.32 -11.91 -0.27
N LEU A 29 0.91 -12.10 0.98
CA LEU A 29 -0.39 -12.67 1.36
C LEU A 29 -1.59 -12.00 0.67
N PRO A 30 -1.72 -10.65 0.65
CA PRO A 30 -2.84 -9.98 -0.02
C PRO A 30 -2.86 -10.23 -1.52
N PHE A 31 -1.69 -10.41 -2.15
CA PHE A 31 -1.60 -10.60 -3.59
C PHE A 31 -2.07 -11.99 -4.03
N VAL A 32 -1.81 -13.02 -3.22
CA VAL A 32 -2.22 -14.40 -3.52
C VAL A 32 -3.61 -14.76 -3.00
N THR A 33 -4.20 -13.90 -2.17
CA THR A 33 -5.54 -14.10 -1.61
C THR A 33 -6.61 -13.58 -2.56
N SER A 34 -7.76 -14.25 -2.64
CA SER A 34 -8.88 -13.79 -3.47
C SER A 34 -9.46 -12.48 -2.95
N THR A 35 -9.89 -11.59 -3.86
CA THR A 35 -10.54 -10.32 -3.49
C THR A 35 -11.73 -10.53 -2.55
N VAL A 36 -12.49 -11.61 -2.73
CA VAL A 36 -13.65 -11.93 -1.88
C VAL A 36 -13.23 -12.25 -0.44
N ALA A 37 -12.19 -13.08 -0.25
CA ALA A 37 -11.71 -13.41 1.09
C ALA A 37 -11.14 -12.18 1.81
N ILE A 38 -10.41 -11.33 1.09
CA ILE A 38 -9.92 -10.04 1.61
C ILE A 38 -11.12 -9.19 2.07
N ALA A 39 -12.12 -9.05 1.21
CA ALA A 39 -13.31 -8.27 1.51
C ALA A 39 -14.08 -8.78 2.73
N MET A 40 -14.18 -10.10 2.94
CA MET A 40 -14.81 -10.67 4.15
C MET A 40 -14.10 -10.23 5.43
N VAL A 41 -12.76 -10.26 5.44
CA VAL A 41 -11.97 -9.81 6.60
C VAL A 41 -12.16 -8.31 6.82
N TRP A 42 -12.07 -7.51 5.75
CA TRP A 42 -12.24 -6.06 5.85
C TRP A 42 -13.66 -5.65 6.25
N ASN A 43 -14.69 -6.34 5.75
CA ASN A 43 -16.07 -6.14 6.15
C ASN A 43 -16.24 -6.35 7.67
N TRP A 44 -15.65 -7.42 8.21
CA TRP A 44 -15.62 -7.66 9.66
C TRP A 44 -14.85 -6.56 10.41
N MET A 45 -13.68 -6.14 9.92
CA MET A 45 -12.89 -5.08 10.57
C MET A 45 -13.60 -3.71 10.58
N PHE A 46 -14.37 -3.41 9.52
CA PHE A 46 -15.15 -2.19 9.37
C PHE A 46 -16.51 -2.24 10.08
N HIS A 47 -16.89 -3.37 10.69
CA HIS A 47 -18.19 -3.53 11.30
C HIS A 47 -18.40 -2.54 12.46
N SER A 48 -19.54 -1.84 12.49
CA SER A 48 -19.76 -0.72 13.41
C SER A 48 -19.67 -1.11 14.89
N ASN A 49 -20.22 -2.28 15.25
CA ASN A 49 -20.39 -2.71 16.65
C ASN A 49 -19.22 -3.50 17.25
N TYR A 50 -18.51 -4.28 16.44
CA TYR A 50 -17.48 -5.22 16.90
C TYR A 50 -16.22 -5.22 16.03
N GLY A 51 -16.12 -4.28 15.08
CA GLY A 51 -14.97 -4.15 14.21
C GLY A 51 -13.74 -3.63 14.94
N LEU A 52 -12.58 -4.18 14.59
CA LEU A 52 -11.29 -3.77 15.15
C LEU A 52 -11.02 -2.27 14.96
N ILE A 53 -11.42 -1.70 13.81
CA ILE A 53 -11.11 -0.30 13.49
C ILE A 53 -11.82 0.64 14.47
N ASN A 54 -13.12 0.44 14.70
CA ASN A 54 -13.86 1.23 15.69
C ASN A 54 -13.38 0.95 17.12
N TYR A 55 -12.98 -0.28 17.44
CA TYR A 55 -12.41 -0.60 18.74
C TYR A 55 -11.13 0.20 19.03
N PHE A 56 -10.19 0.26 18.08
CA PHE A 56 -8.98 1.07 18.20
C PHE A 56 -9.28 2.57 18.24
N MET A 57 -10.23 3.04 17.44
CA MET A 57 -10.65 4.45 17.45
C MET A 57 -11.29 4.87 18.78
N GLY A 58 -11.98 3.94 19.45
CA GLY A 58 -12.52 4.14 20.79
C GLY A 58 -11.44 4.43 21.84
N TRP A 59 -10.22 3.91 21.69
CA TRP A 59 -9.10 4.23 22.60
C TRP A 59 -8.68 5.71 22.52
N PHE A 60 -8.94 6.35 21.39
CA PHE A 60 -8.70 7.78 21.18
C PHE A 60 -9.95 8.63 21.44
N GLY A 61 -11.02 8.05 21.98
CA GLY A 61 -12.27 8.75 22.30
C GLY A 61 -13.15 9.06 21.09
N ILE A 62 -12.90 8.44 19.94
CA ILE A 62 -13.71 8.66 18.73
C ILE A 62 -14.94 7.76 18.76
N HIS A 63 -16.12 8.31 18.46
CA HIS A 63 -17.35 7.54 18.37
C HIS A 63 -17.32 6.52 17.22
N PRO A 64 -17.99 5.35 17.36
CA PRO A 64 -18.03 4.34 16.32
C PRO A 64 -18.56 4.90 14.99
N ILE A 65 -17.80 4.65 13.91
CA ILE A 65 -18.15 5.09 12.56
C ILE A 65 -18.84 3.94 11.81
N ASN A 66 -19.87 4.30 11.04
CA ASN A 66 -20.62 3.38 10.19
C ASN A 66 -19.95 3.22 8.82
N TRP A 67 -18.77 2.62 8.80
CA TRP A 67 -17.89 2.52 7.63
C TRP A 67 -18.55 1.94 6.36
N LEU A 68 -19.46 0.98 6.52
CA LEU A 68 -20.05 0.25 5.39
C LEU A 68 -21.43 0.77 4.98
N THR A 69 -22.14 1.45 5.87
CA THR A 69 -23.52 1.88 5.65
C THR A 69 -23.67 3.38 5.45
N ASP A 70 -22.73 4.18 5.93
CA ASP A 70 -22.71 5.63 5.70
C ASP A 70 -21.98 5.94 4.38
N PRO A 71 -22.65 6.56 3.39
CA PRO A 71 -22.04 6.92 2.10
C PRO A 71 -20.79 7.80 2.23
N HIS A 72 -20.69 8.62 3.29
CA HIS A 72 -19.53 9.48 3.53
C HIS A 72 -18.27 8.66 3.85
N TYR A 73 -18.43 7.53 4.53
CA TYR A 73 -17.31 6.67 4.97
C TYR A 73 -17.12 5.42 4.11
N ALA A 74 -18.15 4.99 3.37
CA ALA A 74 -18.10 3.84 2.48
C ALA A 74 -16.99 3.97 1.42
N LEU A 75 -16.87 5.15 0.80
CA LEU A 75 -15.80 5.40 -0.17
C LEU A 75 -14.42 5.32 0.48
N LEU A 76 -14.28 5.84 1.70
CA LEU A 76 -13.02 5.79 2.44
C LEU A 76 -12.65 4.36 2.82
N ALA A 77 -13.61 3.55 3.28
CA ALA A 77 -13.41 2.13 3.59
C ALA A 77 -12.92 1.35 2.36
N LEU A 78 -13.53 1.58 1.20
CA LEU A 78 -13.12 0.99 -0.07
C LEU A 78 -11.68 1.40 -0.44
N ILE A 79 -11.37 2.70 -0.37
CA ILE A 79 -10.03 3.22 -0.68
C ILE A 79 -8.96 2.57 0.23
N ILE A 80 -9.24 2.46 1.53
CA ILE A 80 -8.31 1.85 2.49
C ILE A 80 -8.05 0.38 2.13
N MET A 81 -9.10 -0.40 1.85
CA MET A 81 -8.96 -1.80 1.45
C MET A 81 -8.19 -1.96 0.14
N SER A 82 -8.53 -1.16 -0.89
CA SER A 82 -7.88 -1.24 -2.22
C SER A 82 -6.41 -0.82 -2.15
N ILE A 83 -6.08 0.21 -1.36
CA ILE A 83 -4.69 0.57 -1.09
C ILE A 83 -4.00 -0.62 -0.41
N TRP A 84 -4.53 -1.14 0.70
CA TRP A 84 -3.89 -2.25 1.41
C TRP A 84 -3.63 -3.48 0.54
N LYS A 85 -4.61 -3.87 -0.28
CA LYS A 85 -4.49 -4.98 -1.24
C LYS A 85 -3.35 -4.76 -2.25
N SER A 86 -3.22 -3.54 -2.77
CA SER A 86 -2.21 -3.19 -3.78
C SER A 86 -0.82 -2.90 -3.20
N LEU A 87 -0.74 -2.46 -1.94
CA LEU A 87 0.52 -2.15 -1.25
C LEU A 87 1.50 -3.34 -1.32
N GLY A 88 1.00 -4.55 -1.07
CA GLY A 88 1.83 -5.75 -1.00
C GLY A 88 2.67 -6.00 -2.25
N PHE A 89 2.02 -6.02 -3.40
CA PHE A 89 2.69 -6.20 -4.69
C PHE A 89 3.58 -5.02 -5.07
N ASN A 90 3.11 -3.79 -4.87
CA ASN A 90 3.85 -2.58 -5.21
C ASN A 90 5.17 -2.46 -4.43
N ILE A 91 5.16 -2.79 -3.13
CA ILE A 91 6.37 -2.80 -2.29
C ILE A 91 7.41 -3.78 -2.85
N ILE A 92 6.97 -4.97 -3.28
CA ILE A 92 7.88 -5.98 -3.86
C ILE A 92 8.51 -5.47 -5.15
N LEU A 93 7.71 -4.86 -6.04
CA LEU A 93 8.24 -4.26 -7.27
C LEU A 93 9.28 -3.18 -6.98
N PHE A 94 9.01 -2.27 -6.04
CA PHE A 94 9.99 -1.26 -5.65
C PHE A 94 11.24 -1.84 -5.00
N LEU A 95 11.08 -2.88 -4.18
CA LEU A 95 12.21 -3.57 -3.54
C LEU A 95 13.10 -4.24 -4.60
N VAL A 96 12.52 -4.91 -5.59
CA VAL A 96 13.26 -5.49 -6.72
C VAL A 96 13.98 -4.37 -7.49
N GLY A 97 13.29 -3.25 -7.74
CA GLY A 97 13.88 -2.07 -8.35
C GLY A 97 15.10 -1.54 -7.62
N LEU A 98 14.97 -1.34 -6.31
CA LEU A 98 16.04 -0.84 -5.45
C LEU A 98 17.23 -1.79 -5.42
N ASN A 99 17.01 -3.10 -5.39
CA ASN A 99 18.10 -4.09 -5.39
C ASN A 99 18.80 -4.20 -6.75
N ASN A 100 18.18 -3.76 -7.84
CA ASN A 100 18.78 -3.76 -9.18
C ASN A 100 19.62 -2.50 -9.47
N ILE A 101 19.58 -1.48 -8.62
CA ILE A 101 20.43 -0.29 -8.79
C ILE A 101 21.85 -0.68 -8.41
N ASP A 102 22.79 -0.52 -9.35
CA ASP A 102 24.20 -0.78 -9.09
C ASP A 102 24.72 0.11 -7.95
N HIS A 103 25.33 -0.53 -6.95
CA HIS A 103 25.92 0.14 -5.80
C HIS A 103 27.05 1.11 -6.22
N GLY A 104 27.71 0.88 -7.36
CA GLY A 104 28.74 1.75 -7.90
C GLY A 104 28.27 3.19 -8.15
N TYR A 105 26.99 3.42 -8.48
CA TYR A 105 26.45 4.78 -8.61
C TYR A 105 26.44 5.52 -7.28
N TYR A 106 26.14 4.83 -6.18
CA TYR A 106 26.09 5.44 -4.85
C TYR A 106 27.48 5.73 -4.30
N GLU A 107 28.45 4.86 -4.58
CA GLU A 107 29.86 5.02 -4.21
C GLU A 107 30.50 6.18 -4.97
N ALA A 108 30.30 6.25 -6.30
CA ALA A 108 30.79 7.35 -7.12
C ALA A 108 30.23 8.70 -6.64
N ALA A 109 28.92 8.76 -6.35
CA ALA A 109 28.31 9.98 -5.84
C ALA A 109 28.82 10.36 -4.43
N GLU A 110 29.21 9.39 -3.60
CA GLU A 110 29.82 9.68 -2.29
C GLU A 110 31.23 10.25 -2.43
N ILE A 111 32.02 9.72 -3.38
CA ILE A 111 33.33 10.27 -3.76
C ILE A 111 33.19 11.72 -4.28
N ASP A 112 32.13 12.00 -5.04
CA ASP A 112 31.80 13.34 -5.54
C ASP A 112 31.19 14.27 -4.45
N GLY A 113 31.07 13.82 -3.20
CA GLY A 113 30.58 14.60 -2.07
C GLY A 113 29.06 14.75 -1.99
N ALA A 114 28.30 13.90 -2.69
CA ALA A 114 26.84 13.97 -2.68
C ALA A 114 26.24 13.50 -1.35
N ASN A 115 25.39 14.33 -0.75
CA ASN A 115 24.65 13.97 0.46
C ASN A 115 23.50 12.98 0.17
N ALA A 116 22.93 12.39 1.23
CA ALA A 116 21.87 11.38 1.10
C ALA A 116 20.63 11.87 0.32
N ARG A 117 20.27 13.16 0.47
CA ARG A 117 19.13 13.74 -0.27
C ARG A 117 19.43 13.84 -1.76
N GLN A 118 20.65 14.25 -2.13
CA GLN A 118 21.08 14.31 -3.52
C GLN A 118 21.09 12.91 -4.15
N ARG A 119 21.65 11.90 -3.46
CA ARG A 119 21.64 10.50 -3.92
C ARG A 119 20.22 9.95 -4.09
N PHE A 120 19.29 10.31 -3.21
CA PHE A 120 17.90 9.91 -3.35
C PHE A 120 17.23 10.50 -4.60
N TRP A 121 17.32 11.82 -4.80
CA TRP A 121 16.63 12.49 -5.91
C TRP A 121 17.32 12.32 -7.27
N ASN A 122 18.64 12.16 -7.30
CA ASN A 122 19.41 12.12 -8.56
C ASN A 122 19.79 10.70 -9.00
N ILE A 123 19.76 9.71 -8.11
CA ILE A 123 20.09 8.31 -8.44
C ILE A 123 18.86 7.44 -8.23
N THR A 124 18.33 7.42 -7.01
CA THR A 124 17.30 6.45 -6.63
C THR A 124 15.98 6.70 -7.38
N ILE A 125 15.46 7.93 -7.36
CA ILE A 125 14.19 8.27 -8.03
C ILE A 125 14.27 8.07 -9.56
N PRO A 126 15.31 8.55 -10.28
CA PRO A 126 15.41 8.34 -11.72
C PRO A 126 15.54 6.86 -12.10
N MET A 127 16.33 6.09 -11.36
CA MET A 127 16.51 4.66 -11.63
C MET A 127 15.26 3.84 -11.32
N LEU A 128 14.44 4.27 -10.35
CA LEU A 128 13.13 3.66 -10.08
C LEU A 128 12.02 4.14 -11.02
N SER A 129 12.26 5.09 -11.92
CA SER A 129 11.22 5.65 -12.81
C SER A 129 10.48 4.60 -13.66
N PRO A 130 11.10 3.52 -14.19
CA PRO A 130 10.38 2.54 -15.00
C PRO A 130 9.39 1.71 -14.18
N ILE A 131 9.81 1.29 -12.98
CA ILE A 131 8.92 0.60 -12.02
C ILE A 131 7.85 1.56 -11.55
N THR A 132 8.23 2.83 -11.41
CA THR A 132 7.31 3.85 -10.94
C THR A 132 6.16 4.03 -11.92
N PHE A 133 6.50 4.10 -13.20
CA PHE A 133 5.56 4.16 -14.30
C PHE A 133 4.66 2.91 -14.33
N LEU A 134 5.22 1.71 -14.23
CA LEU A 134 4.47 0.46 -14.20
C LEU A 134 3.41 0.42 -13.08
N VAL A 135 3.81 0.76 -11.85
CA VAL A 135 2.90 0.79 -10.69
C VAL A 135 1.80 1.84 -10.90
N SER A 136 2.14 2.99 -11.47
CA SER A 136 1.16 4.07 -11.73
C SER A 136 0.13 3.66 -12.76
N VAL A 137 0.57 3.08 -13.89
CA VAL A 137 -0.33 2.59 -14.94
C VAL A 137 -1.25 1.49 -14.42
N ASN A 138 -0.71 0.52 -13.68
CA ASN A 138 -1.51 -0.53 -13.06
C ASN A 138 -2.49 0.02 -12.03
N GLY A 139 -2.11 1.04 -11.25
CA GLY A 139 -3.00 1.71 -10.30
C GLY A 139 -4.16 2.43 -11.00
N ILE A 140 -3.91 3.07 -12.15
CA ILE A 140 -4.95 3.70 -12.96
C ILE A 140 -5.90 2.62 -13.51
N ILE A 141 -5.36 1.56 -14.12
CA ILE A 141 -6.16 0.44 -14.62
C ILE A 141 -6.99 -0.19 -13.51
N GLY A 142 -6.41 -0.38 -12.33
CA GLY A 142 -7.07 -0.92 -11.14
C GLY A 142 -8.23 -0.05 -10.67
N SER A 143 -8.06 1.28 -10.68
CA SER A 143 -9.12 2.24 -10.32
C SER A 143 -10.33 2.13 -11.24
N PHE A 144 -10.13 1.86 -12.54
CA PHE A 144 -11.23 1.62 -13.48
C PHE A 144 -11.89 0.23 -13.31
N LYS A 145 -11.21 -0.73 -12.68
CA LYS A 145 -11.68 -2.10 -12.44
C LYS A 145 -12.09 -2.37 -10.99
N VAL A 146 -12.42 -1.32 -10.23
CA VAL A 146 -12.77 -1.39 -8.80
C VAL A 146 -14.09 -2.14 -8.50
N PHE A 147 -14.86 -2.52 -9.53
CA PHE A 147 -16.16 -3.16 -9.37
C PHE A 147 -16.11 -4.42 -8.50
N ASP A 148 -15.13 -5.29 -8.71
CA ASP A 148 -14.98 -6.52 -7.92
C ASP A 148 -14.78 -6.23 -6.43
N GLU A 149 -14.07 -5.13 -6.12
CA GLU A 149 -13.77 -4.70 -4.75
C GLU A 149 -15.01 -4.12 -4.08
N ILE A 150 -15.79 -3.31 -4.82
CA ILE A 150 -17.08 -2.79 -4.36
C ILE A 150 -18.04 -3.94 -4.08
N PHE A 151 -18.23 -4.82 -5.06
CA PHE A 151 -19.18 -5.93 -4.94
C PHE A 151 -18.82 -6.85 -3.78
N ALA A 152 -17.53 -7.18 -3.62
CA ALA A 152 -17.07 -8.03 -2.55
C ALA A 152 -17.20 -7.38 -1.16
N LEU A 153 -16.84 -6.10 -1.00
CA LEU A 153 -16.85 -5.42 0.30
C LEU A 153 -18.26 -5.10 0.80
N PHE A 154 -19.13 -4.66 -0.11
CA PHE A 154 -20.52 -4.30 0.21
C PHE A 154 -21.52 -5.45 -0.04
N GLN A 155 -21.02 -6.65 -0.38
CA GLN A 155 -21.82 -7.86 -0.63
C GLN A 155 -22.92 -7.66 -1.69
N GLY A 156 -22.65 -6.83 -2.70
CA GLY A 156 -23.63 -6.47 -3.74
C GLY A 156 -24.76 -5.54 -3.29
N THR A 157 -24.71 -5.02 -2.06
CA THR A 157 -25.68 -4.03 -1.57
C THR A 157 -25.23 -2.64 -2.03
N PRO A 158 -25.98 -1.93 -2.89
CA PRO A 158 -25.63 -0.57 -3.22
C PRO A 158 -25.78 0.30 -1.97
N THR A 159 -24.71 0.97 -1.55
CA THR A 159 -24.81 2.10 -0.62
C THR A 159 -25.68 3.15 -1.30
N ARG A 160 -26.89 3.36 -0.79
CA ARG A 160 -27.83 4.36 -1.31
C ARG A 160 -27.31 5.78 -1.09
#